data_AF-A0A924VFF8-F1
#
_entry.id   AF-A0A924VFF8-F1
#
_cell.length_a   1.000
_cell.length_b   1.000
_cell.length_c   1.000
_cell.angle_alpha   90.00
_cell.angle_beta   90.00
_cell.angle_gamma   90.00
#
_symmetry.space_group_name_H-M   'P 1'
#
loop_
_entity.id
_entity.type
_entity.pdbx_description
1 polymer ?
#
loop_
_entity_poly.entity_id
_entity_poly.type
_entity_poly.pdbx_seq_one_letter_code
_entity_poly.pdbx_strand_id
1 'polypeptide(L)'
;MAGSFKIKLKKHLPALFKRLANRLHFYPTFIPEQGQKDWGDFKTVTPFSNNFGFDRSGPVDRYYIENFLEAESSVIKGNVLEIADNVYTTKYGGDKVPEAMPYTRMRAL
;
A
#
# COMPACT_ATOMS: atom_id res chain seq x y z
N MET A 1 -32.59 18.09 1.77
CA MET A 1 -31.90 18.20 3.08
C MET A 1 -31.79 16.87 3.85
N ALA A 2 -31.65 15.71 3.18
CA ALA A 2 -31.57 14.39 3.85
C ALA A 2 -30.20 13.68 3.69
N GLY A 3 -29.36 14.11 2.74
CA GLY A 3 -28.08 13.47 2.43
C GLY A 3 -26.97 13.72 3.45
N SER A 4 -26.90 14.93 4.01
CA SER A 4 -25.81 15.34 4.93
C SER A 4 -25.89 14.67 6.31
N PHE A 5 -27.11 14.38 6.78
CA PHE A 5 -27.33 13.78 8.11
C PHE A 5 -26.95 12.29 8.16
N LYS A 6 -27.28 11.52 7.12
CA LYS A 6 -26.90 10.10 7.00
C LYS A 6 -25.38 9.91 6.98
N ILE A 7 -24.65 10.84 6.37
CA ILE A 7 -23.19 10.81 6.29
C ILE A 7 -22.55 11.09 7.65
N LYS A 8 -23.02 12.12 8.37
CA LYS A 8 -22.57 12.40 9.75
C LYS A 8 -22.84 11.23 10.70
N LEU A 9 -24.02 10.61 10.59
CA LEU A 9 -24.39 9.49 11.47
C LEU A 9 -23.50 8.25 11.26
N LYS A 10 -23.19 7.90 10.01
CA LYS A 10 -22.27 6.78 9.70
C LYS A 10 -20.83 7.02 10.19
N LYS A 11 -20.39 8.28 10.20
CA LYS A 11 -19.04 8.68 10.64
C LYS A 11 -18.84 8.54 12.15
N HIS A 12 -19.89 8.77 12.94
CA HIS A 12 -19.85 8.67 14.40
C HIS A 12 -20.40 7.35 14.96
N LEU A 13 -20.77 6.40 14.08
CA LEU A 13 -21.23 5.09 14.54
C LEU A 13 -20.07 4.35 15.22
N PRO A 14 -20.18 3.97 16.50
CA PRO A 14 -19.10 3.28 17.19
C PRO A 14 -18.74 1.96 16.50
N ALA A 15 -17.45 1.58 16.50
CA ALA A 15 -16.97 0.35 15.88
C ALA A 15 -17.73 -0.91 16.35
N LEU A 16 -18.17 -0.90 17.61
CA LEU A 16 -19.02 -1.95 18.21
C LEU A 16 -20.32 -2.18 17.43
N PHE A 17 -21.02 -1.12 17.02
CA PHE A 17 -22.28 -1.26 16.28
C PHE A 17 -22.04 -1.75 14.85
N LYS A 18 -20.96 -1.30 14.20
CA LYS A 18 -20.58 -1.79 12.85
C LYS A 18 -20.21 -3.27 12.89
N ARG A 19 -19.49 -3.71 13.93
CA ARG A 19 -19.17 -5.13 14.16
C ARG A 19 -20.39 -5.98 14.43
N LEU A 20 -21.32 -5.49 15.25
CA LEU A 20 -22.57 -6.21 15.50
C LEU A 20 -23.37 -6.39 14.20
N ALA A 21 -23.48 -5.35 13.37
CA ALA A 21 -24.14 -5.43 12.07
C ALA A 21 -23.44 -6.41 11.10
N ASN A 22 -22.10 -6.44 11.08
CA ASN A 22 -21.32 -7.42 10.32
C ASN A 22 -21.59 -8.86 10.81
N ARG A 23 -21.60 -9.08 12.13
CA ARG A 23 -21.86 -10.40 12.74
C ARG A 23 -23.27 -10.91 12.46
N LEU A 24 -24.24 -10.00 12.33
CA LEU A 24 -25.61 -10.31 11.94
C LEU A 24 -25.80 -10.37 10.40
N HIS A 25 -24.71 -10.33 9.62
CA HIS A 25 -24.70 -10.37 8.14
C HIS A 25 -25.41 -9.20 7.44
N PHE A 26 -25.78 -8.14 8.16
CA PHE A 26 -26.34 -6.92 7.57
C PHE A 26 -25.26 -5.97 7.02
N TYR A 27 -23.98 -6.26 7.24
CA TYR A 27 -22.86 -5.44 6.79
C TYR A 27 -21.60 -6.27 6.45
N PRO A 28 -21.67 -7.20 5.46
CA PRO A 28 -20.63 -8.20 5.21
C PRO A 28 -19.28 -7.64 4.74
N THR A 29 -19.23 -6.38 4.31
CA THR A 29 -18.02 -5.69 3.83
C THR A 29 -17.44 -4.76 4.89
N PHE A 30 -17.58 -5.12 6.17
CA PHE A 30 -16.94 -4.36 7.23
C PHE A 30 -15.43 -4.59 7.21
N ILE A 31 -14.68 -3.50 7.04
CA ILE A 31 -13.22 -3.50 7.13
C ILE A 31 -12.85 -2.61 8.32
N PRO A 32 -12.14 -3.12 9.34
CA PRO A 32 -11.74 -2.32 10.49
C PRO A 32 -10.66 -1.29 10.11
N GLU A 33 -10.71 -0.13 10.77
CA GLU A 33 -9.66 0.89 10.66
C GLU A 33 -8.33 0.37 11.22
N GLN A 34 -7.22 1.01 10.83
CA GLN A 34 -5.90 0.66 11.37
C GLN A 34 -5.87 0.94 12.89
N GLY A 35 -5.49 -0.07 13.68
CA GLY A 35 -5.48 0.00 15.14
C GLY A 35 -6.76 -0.49 15.84
N GLN A 36 -7.84 -0.76 15.10
CA GLN A 36 -9.12 -1.25 15.64
C GLN A 36 -9.41 -2.70 15.20
N LYS A 37 -8.40 -3.58 15.25
CA LYS A 37 -8.48 -4.97 14.79
C LYS A 37 -8.74 -5.92 15.96
N ASP A 38 -9.68 -6.85 15.79
CA ASP A 38 -9.87 -7.98 16.71
C ASP A 38 -9.50 -9.29 16.01
N TRP A 39 -9.24 -10.32 16.80
CA TRP A 39 -8.99 -11.68 16.30
C TRP A 39 -10.09 -12.22 15.39
N GLY A 40 -11.35 -11.79 15.58
CA GLY A 40 -12.48 -12.19 14.74
C GLY A 40 -12.42 -11.64 13.32
N ASP A 41 -11.75 -10.51 13.10
CA ASP A 41 -11.69 -9.84 11.79
C ASP A 41 -10.79 -10.62 10.80
N PHE A 42 -9.93 -11.52 11.29
CA PHE A 42 -9.04 -12.36 10.46
C PHE A 42 -9.68 -13.64 9.93
N LYS A 43 -10.97 -13.88 10.19
CA LYS A 43 -11.69 -15.09 9.74
C LYS A 43 -12.12 -15.06 8.27
N THR A 44 -11.72 -14.03 7.53
CA THR A 44 -12.03 -13.87 6.10
C THR A 44 -10.88 -14.37 5.23
N VAL A 45 -11.22 -14.92 4.06
CA VAL A 45 -10.27 -15.24 2.99
C VAL A 45 -10.05 -14.08 2.02
N THR A 46 -10.86 -13.01 2.14
CA THR A 46 -10.67 -11.80 1.36
C THR A 46 -9.72 -10.84 2.07
N PRO A 47 -8.85 -10.13 1.34
CA PRO A 47 -7.95 -9.17 1.94
C PRO A 47 -8.73 -7.97 2.52
N PHE A 48 -8.17 -7.35 3.57
CA PHE A 48 -8.72 -6.10 4.12
C PHE A 48 -8.64 -4.92 3.16
N SER A 49 -7.75 -4.96 2.17
CA SER A 49 -7.64 -3.95 1.12
C SER A 49 -6.96 -4.58 -0.10
N ASN A 50 -7.45 -4.21 -1.29
CA ASN A 50 -6.82 -4.54 -2.57
C ASN A 50 -5.92 -3.40 -3.09
N ASN A 51 -5.73 -2.33 -2.29
CA ASN A 51 -4.93 -1.17 -2.67
C ASN A 51 -3.50 -1.24 -2.12
N PHE A 52 -2.92 -2.45 -2.03
CA PHE A 52 -1.53 -2.69 -1.64
C PHE A 52 -1.06 -2.01 -0.34
N GLY A 53 -1.97 -1.69 0.58
CA GLY A 53 -1.65 -0.99 1.83
C GLY A 53 -1.50 0.54 1.71
N PHE A 54 -1.70 1.13 0.54
CA PHE A 54 -1.69 2.61 0.37
C PHE A 54 -2.75 3.31 1.23
N ASP A 55 -3.86 2.63 1.54
CA ASP A 55 -4.91 3.11 2.44
C ASP A 55 -4.63 2.80 3.93
N ARG A 56 -3.50 2.16 4.25
CA ARG A 56 -3.18 1.62 5.59
C ARG A 56 -1.73 1.83 5.99
N SER A 57 -1.29 3.09 6.01
CA SER A 57 0.07 3.56 6.32
C SER A 57 1.17 3.20 5.31
N GLY A 58 0.79 2.68 4.15
CA GLY A 58 1.71 2.37 3.05
C GLY A 58 2.12 0.89 2.99
N PRO A 59 2.66 0.47 1.83
CA PRO A 59 3.09 -0.91 1.62
C PRO A 59 4.32 -1.27 2.49
N VAL A 60 4.28 -2.42 3.17
CA VAL A 60 5.36 -2.85 4.11
C VAL A 60 6.67 -3.22 3.39
N ASP A 61 6.58 -3.71 2.17
CA ASP A 61 7.71 -4.03 1.31
C ASP A 61 8.60 -2.80 1.07
N ARG A 62 8.01 -1.61 0.93
CA ARG A 62 8.77 -0.35 0.75
C ARG A 62 9.72 -0.07 1.90
N TYR A 63 9.34 -0.35 3.15
CA TYR A 63 10.24 -0.18 4.30
C TYR A 63 11.53 -0.99 4.12
N TYR A 64 11.42 -2.26 3.70
CA TYR A 64 12.59 -3.13 3.55
C TYR A 64 13.37 -2.84 2.26
N ILE A 65 12.68 -2.65 1.14
CA ILE A 65 13.30 -2.34 -0.15
C ILE A 65 14.09 -1.04 -0.06
N GLU A 66 13.51 0.02 0.51
CA GLU A 66 14.18 1.30 0.61
C GLU A 66 15.38 1.27 1.55
N ASN A 67 15.26 0.62 2.71
CA ASN A 67 16.40 0.47 3.62
C ASN A 67 17.55 -0.32 3.00
N PHE A 68 17.26 -1.37 2.24
CA PHE A 68 18.27 -2.14 1.53
C PHE A 68 18.96 -1.32 0.43
N LEU A 69 18.17 -0.64 -0.41
CA LEU A 69 18.72 0.17 -1.51
C LEU A 69 19.52 1.37 -1.01
N GLU A 70 19.13 1.96 0.11
CA GLU A 70 19.89 3.01 0.78
C GLU A 70 21.25 2.47 1.27
N ALA A 71 21.25 1.34 1.99
CA ALA A 71 22.45 0.71 2.50
C ALA A 71 23.43 0.28 1.39
N GLU A 72 22.89 -0.22 0.27
CA GLU A 72 23.66 -0.70 -0.88
C GLU A 72 23.80 0.36 -1.99
N SER A 73 23.47 1.62 -1.71
CA SER A 73 23.48 2.69 -2.72
C SER A 73 24.84 2.87 -3.40
N SER A 74 25.93 2.48 -2.75
CA SER A 74 27.30 2.54 -3.30
C SER A 74 27.53 1.62 -4.51
N VAL A 75 26.75 0.55 -4.65
CA VAL A 75 26.85 -0.41 -5.77
C VAL A 75 25.88 -0.09 -6.91
N ILE A 76 24.94 0.84 -6.72
CA ILE A 76 24.01 1.31 -7.75
C ILE A 76 24.73 2.37 -8.61
N LYS A 77 25.33 1.93 -9.72
CA LYS A 77 26.13 2.76 -10.63
C LYS A 77 26.22 2.17 -12.04
N GLY A 78 26.58 2.98 -13.02
CA GLY A 78 26.71 2.55 -14.41
C GLY A 78 25.34 2.31 -15.05
N ASN A 79 25.20 1.26 -15.85
CA ASN A 79 23.95 0.93 -16.53
C ASN A 79 23.02 0.14 -15.58
N VAL A 80 21.99 0.80 -15.08
CA VAL A 80 21.00 0.20 -14.17
C VAL A 80 19.69 -0.04 -14.91
N LEU A 81 19.15 -1.25 -14.75
CA LEU A 81 17.82 -1.62 -15.23
C LEU A 81 16.87 -1.72 -14.03
N GLU A 82 15.81 -0.93 -14.07
CA GLU A 82 14.68 -1.00 -13.14
C GLU A 82 13.42 -1.34 -13.93
N ILE A 83 12.54 -2.15 -13.36
CA ILE A 83 11.30 -2.58 -13.99
C ILE A 83 10.18 -1.62 -13.57
N ALA A 84 9.32 -1.27 -14.54
CA ALA A 84 8.19 -0.34 -14.45
C ALA A 84 8.56 1.16 -14.47
N ASP A 85 9.51 1.63 -13.64
CA ASP A 85 9.95 3.03 -13.62
C ASP A 85 11.44 3.15 -13.25
N ASN A 86 11.99 4.36 -13.10
CA ASN A 86 13.40 4.61 -12.71
C ASN A 86 13.55 5.31 -11.35
N VAL A 87 12.52 5.24 -10.49
CA VAL A 87 12.44 5.97 -9.22
C VAL A 87 13.59 5.59 -8.28
N TYR A 88 13.86 4.30 -8.14
CA TYR A 88 14.91 3.84 -7.23
C TYR A 88 16.31 4.04 -7.79
N THR A 89 16.46 3.85 -9.10
CA THR A 89 17.69 4.14 -9.83
C THR A 89 18.10 5.60 -9.64
N THR A 90 17.14 6.52 -9.80
CA THR A 90 17.39 7.95 -9.63
C THR A 90 17.66 8.30 -8.17
N LYS A 91 16.84 7.80 -7.25
CA LYS A 91 16.93 8.11 -5.81
C LYS A 91 18.25 7.65 -5.17
N TYR A 92 18.69 6.42 -5.45
CA TYR A 92 19.84 5.81 -4.76
C TYR A 92 21.12 5.77 -5.62
N GLY A 93 20.98 5.80 -6.95
CA GLY A 93 22.09 5.89 -7.89
C GLY A 93 22.60 7.31 -8.11
N GLY A 94 21.71 8.30 -8.15
CA GLY A 94 22.06 9.71 -8.40
C GLY A 94 23.01 9.88 -9.60
N ASP A 95 24.03 10.72 -9.45
CA ASP A 95 25.01 11.02 -10.51
C ASP A 95 25.90 9.81 -10.92
N LYS A 96 25.86 8.71 -10.17
CA LYS A 96 26.61 7.49 -10.48
C LYS A 96 25.96 6.69 -11.62
N VAL A 97 24.74 7.05 -12.02
CA VAL A 97 23.98 6.42 -13.09
C VAL A 97 23.90 7.40 -14.27
N PRO A 98 24.74 7.26 -15.31
CA PRO A 98 24.78 8.20 -16.43
C PRO A 98 23.51 8.16 -17.30
N GLU A 99 22.80 7.02 -17.32
CA GLU A 99 21.53 6.86 -18.03
C GLU A 99 20.72 5.76 -17.32
N ALA A 100 19.50 6.08 -16.87
CA ALA A 100 18.55 5.05 -16.46
C ALA A 100 18.01 4.36 -17.72
N MET A 101 18.18 3.04 -17.86
CA MET A 101 17.75 2.34 -19.07
C MET A 101 16.21 2.30 -19.15
N PRO A 102 15.56 2.96 -20.13
CA PRO A 102 14.12 2.82 -20.31
C PRO A 102 13.80 1.42 -20.83
N TYR A 103 12.62 0.89 -20.47
CA TYR A 103 12.17 -0.44 -20.90
C TYR A 103 12.20 -0.62 -22.44
N THR A 104 12.01 0.47 -23.20
CA THR A 104 12.11 0.49 -24.66
C THR A 104 13.50 0.16 -25.22
N ARG A 105 14.56 0.22 -24.41
CA ARG A 105 15.93 -0.15 -24.79
C ARG A 105 16.26 -1.62 -24.53
N MET A 106 15.34 -2.40 -23.95
CA MET A 106 15.48 -3.86 -23.79
C MET A 106 15.36 -4.54 -25.16
N ARG A 107 16.43 -4.53 -25.96
CA ARG A 107 16.56 -5.51 -27.04
C ARG A 107 16.94 -6.84 -26.39
N ALA A 108 16.12 -7.87 -26.66
CA ALA A 108 16.46 -9.24 -26.33
C ALA A 108 17.84 -9.55 -26.90
N LEU A 109 18.74 -10.05 -26.04
CA LEU A 109 20.01 -10.64 -26.43
C LEU A 109 19.75 -11.88 -27.29
#